data_AF-A0AAJ2IPQ4-F1
#
_entry.id   AF-A0AAJ2IPQ4-F1
#
_cell.length_a   1.000
_cell.length_b   1.000
_cell.length_c   1.000
_cell.angle_alpha   90.00
_cell.angle_beta   90.00
_cell.angle_gamma   90.00
#
_symmetry.space_group_name_H-M   'P 1'
#
loop_
_entity.id
_entity.type
_entity.pdbx_description
1 polymer ?
#
loop_
_entity_poly.entity_id
_entity_poly.type
_entity_poly.pdbx_seq_one_letter_code
_entity_poly.pdbx_strand_id
1 'polypeptide(L)'
;MLNPLFAFGVPAALMVVYIIFFFVKKMKNSDYRRFALTLISVFLTTFSYQVYNYSQTVVALTSSESFQKNFGYSQGRLIVPFVLGAILTIINVYYLFRQFRKKE
;
A
#
# COMPACT_ATOMS: atom_id res chain seq x y z
N MET A 1 -13.04 -5.51 -6.22
CA MET A 1 -12.05 -4.82 -5.35
C MET A 1 -12.60 -3.59 -4.63
N LEU A 2 -13.59 -2.86 -5.17
CA LEU A 2 -14.10 -1.63 -4.57
C LEU A 2 -15.01 -1.84 -3.34
N ASN A 3 -15.31 -3.10 -2.97
CA ASN A 3 -15.95 -3.40 -1.70
C ASN A 3 -15.12 -2.78 -0.57
N PRO A 4 -15.71 -2.01 0.37
CA PRO A 4 -14.97 -1.30 1.41
C PRO A 4 -14.04 -2.19 2.24
N LEU A 5 -14.48 -3.41 2.59
CA LEU A 5 -13.68 -4.35 3.37
C LEU A 5 -12.42 -4.77 2.61
N PHE A 6 -12.50 -4.88 1.30
CA PHE A 6 -11.35 -5.23 0.48
C PHE A 6 -10.47 -4.00 0.19
N ALA A 7 -11.09 -2.90 -0.25
CA ALA A 7 -10.42 -1.67 -0.64
C ALA A 7 -9.63 -1.02 0.50
N PHE A 8 -10.11 -1.12 1.73
CA PHE A 8 -9.45 -0.56 2.92
C PHE A 8 -8.91 -1.62 3.88
N GLY A 9 -9.57 -2.77 4.01
CA GLY A 9 -9.13 -3.83 4.93
C GLY A 9 -7.83 -4.49 4.48
N VAL A 10 -7.60 -4.70 3.18
CA VAL A 10 -6.32 -5.22 2.69
C VAL A 10 -5.17 -4.23 2.98
N PRO A 11 -5.28 -2.92 2.63
CA PRO A 11 -4.29 -1.94 3.05
C PRO A 11 -4.07 -1.87 4.56
N ALA A 12 -5.14 -1.92 5.36
CA ALA A 12 -5.03 -1.88 6.82
C ALA A 12 -4.28 -3.10 7.37
N ALA A 13 -4.59 -4.30 6.87
CA ALA A 13 -3.89 -5.53 7.25
C ALA A 13 -2.40 -5.46 6.88
N LEU A 14 -2.08 -4.99 5.67
CA LEU A 14 -0.69 -4.79 5.24
C LEU A 14 0.05 -3.79 6.12
N MET A 15 -0.61 -2.70 6.54
CA MET A 15 -0.04 -1.74 7.48
C MET A 15 0.25 -2.36 8.85
N VAL A 16 -0.66 -3.20 9.37
CA VAL A 16 -0.42 -3.93 10.62
C VAL A 16 0.80 -4.85 10.48
N VAL A 17 0.87 -5.63 9.40
CA VAL A 17 2.01 -6.51 9.14
C VAL A 17 3.31 -5.70 8.99
N TYR A 18 3.26 -4.58 8.26
CA TYR A 18 4.40 -3.67 8.12
C TYR A 18 4.90 -3.17 9.49
N ILE A 19 3.99 -2.72 10.36
CA ILE A 19 4.32 -2.24 11.70
C ILE A 19 4.97 -3.35 12.54
N ILE A 20 4.42 -4.57 12.50
CA ILE A 20 5.00 -5.72 13.19
C ILE A 20 6.45 -5.94 12.71
N PHE A 21 6.68 -6.06 11.41
CA PHE A 21 8.02 -6.26 10.86
C PHE A 21 8.97 -5.09 11.17
N PHE A 22 8.46 -3.85 11.24
CA PHE A 22 9.24 -2.67 11.57
C PHE A 22 9.77 -2.71 13.02
N PHE A 23 8.93 -3.12 13.97
CA PHE A 23 9.30 -3.17 15.39
C PHE A 23 10.02 -4.45 15.82
N VAL A 24 9.98 -5.52 15.04
CA VAL A 24 10.75 -6.75 15.29
C VAL A 24 12.25 -6.46 15.07
N LYS A 25 12.87 -5.83 16.08
CA LYS A 25 14.30 -5.48 16.12
C LYS A 25 15.22 -6.66 16.40
N LYS A 26 14.69 -7.78 16.93
CA LYS A 26 15.46 -8.94 17.38
C LYS A 26 15.90 -9.92 16.27
N MET A 27 15.52 -9.72 15.01
CA MET A 27 16.05 -10.55 13.93
C MET A 27 17.50 -10.16 13.64
N LYS A 28 18.45 -11.07 13.90
CA LYS A 28 19.88 -10.94 13.54
C LYS A 28 20.11 -10.59 12.06
N ASN A 29 19.14 -10.88 11.18
CA ASN A 29 19.16 -10.55 9.76
C ASN A 29 18.43 -9.23 9.47
N SER A 30 19.14 -8.11 9.67
CA SER A 30 18.63 -6.76 9.33
C SER A 30 18.20 -6.63 7.85
N ASP A 31 18.82 -7.44 7.01
CA ASP A 31 18.68 -7.49 5.56
C ASP A 31 17.33 -8.08 5.17
N TYR A 32 16.97 -9.20 5.78
CA TYR A 32 15.68 -9.85 5.58
C TYR A 32 14.53 -8.94 6.00
N ARG A 33 14.68 -8.22 7.13
CA ARG A 33 13.67 -7.25 7.58
C ARG A 33 13.47 -6.14 6.56
N ARG A 34 14.55 -5.53 6.05
CA ARG A 34 14.44 -4.44 5.06
C ARG A 34 13.84 -4.92 3.75
N PHE A 35 14.22 -6.12 3.30
CA PHE A 35 13.61 -6.75 2.14
C PHE A 35 12.10 -6.98 2.34
N ALA A 36 11.69 -7.57 3.47
CA ALA A 36 10.28 -7.79 3.79
C ALA A 36 9.48 -6.49 3.86
N LEU A 37 10.00 -5.45 4.54
CA LEU A 37 9.35 -4.14 4.60
C LEU A 37 9.18 -3.52 3.20
N THR A 38 10.19 -3.67 2.34
CA THR A 38 10.12 -3.21 0.93
C THR A 38 9.05 -3.98 0.16
N LEU A 39 8.99 -5.30 0.32
CA LEU A 39 7.99 -6.13 -0.36
C LEU A 39 6.57 -5.76 0.07
N ILE A 40 6.33 -5.60 1.37
CA ILE A 40 5.04 -5.19 1.92
C ILE A 40 4.64 -3.81 1.39
N SER A 41 5.56 -2.84 1.37
CA SER A 41 5.26 -1.50 0.87
C SER A 41 4.95 -1.50 -0.62
N VAL A 42 5.72 -2.21 -1.45
CA VAL A 42 5.49 -2.32 -2.90
C VAL A 42 4.14 -2.95 -3.18
N PHE A 43 3.78 -3.99 -2.42
CA PHE A 43 2.49 -4.65 -2.54
C PHE A 43 1.34 -3.70 -2.15
N LEU A 44 1.48 -2.98 -1.03
CA LEU A 44 0.52 -1.95 -0.60
C LEU A 44 0.32 -0.86 -1.66
N THR A 45 1.41 -0.34 -2.24
CA THR A 45 1.34 0.66 -3.32
C THR A 45 0.60 0.11 -4.54
N THR A 46 1.04 -1.05 -5.04
CA THR A 46 0.53 -1.63 -6.28
C THR A 46 -0.94 -2.02 -6.15
N PHE A 47 -1.30 -2.65 -5.04
CA PHE A 47 -2.69 -2.98 -4.74
C PHE A 47 -3.56 -1.73 -4.69
N SER A 48 -3.16 -0.72 -3.91
CA SER A 48 -3.95 0.51 -3.74
C SER A 48 -4.07 1.29 -5.06
N TYR A 49 -3.02 1.29 -5.89
CA TYR A 49 -3.05 1.85 -7.22
C TYR A 49 -4.07 1.14 -8.13
N GLN A 50 -4.08 -0.20 -8.14
CA GLN A 50 -5.05 -0.97 -8.93
C GLN A 50 -6.49 -0.68 -8.50
N VAL A 51 -6.76 -0.60 -7.19
CA VAL A 51 -8.08 -0.25 -6.66
C VAL A 51 -8.49 1.18 -7.07
N TYR A 52 -7.59 2.15 -6.91
CA TYR A 52 -7.82 3.53 -7.31
C TYR A 52 -8.09 3.66 -8.81
N ASN A 53 -7.24 3.07 -9.65
CA ASN A 53 -7.39 3.12 -11.09
C ASN A 53 -8.70 2.47 -11.57
N TYR A 54 -9.08 1.33 -10.98
CA TYR A 54 -10.35 0.70 -11.26
C TYR A 54 -11.55 1.57 -10.84
N SER A 55 -11.43 2.33 -9.74
CA SER A 55 -12.45 3.30 -9.33
C SER A 55 -12.65 4.42 -10.36
N GLN A 56 -11.56 4.92 -10.98
CA GLN A 56 -11.63 5.92 -12.04
C GLN A 56 -12.43 5.40 -13.23
N THR A 57 -12.20 4.15 -13.65
CA THR A 57 -12.94 3.52 -14.75
C THR A 57 -14.43 3.40 -14.43
N VAL A 58 -14.79 3.01 -13.19
CA VAL A 58 -16.19 2.89 -12.79
C VAL A 58 -16.89 4.25 -12.78
N VAL A 59 -16.24 5.29 -12.26
CA VAL A 59 -16.79 6.65 -12.23
C VAL A 59 -16.94 7.23 -13.63
N ALA A 60 -15.98 7.00 -14.52
CA ALA A 60 -16.06 7.42 -15.92
C ALA A 60 -17.26 6.79 -16.67
N LEU A 61 -17.67 5.58 -16.27
CA LEU A 61 -18.81 4.87 -16.87
C LEU A 61 -20.16 5.17 -16.21
N THR A 62 -20.17 5.67 -14.97
CA THR A 62 -21.40 5.86 -14.19
C THR A 62 -21.53 7.31 -13.73
N SER A 63 -20.98 7.63 -12.56
CA SER A 63 -20.76 8.97 -12.01
C SER A 63 -20.16 8.85 -10.60
N SER A 64 -19.63 9.94 -10.05
CA SER A 64 -19.14 9.99 -8.66
C SER A 64 -20.26 9.75 -7.64
N GLU A 65 -21.48 10.24 -7.91
CA GLU A 65 -22.65 10.04 -7.04
C GLU A 65 -23.09 8.58 -7.03
N SER A 66 -23.15 7.95 -8.21
CA SER A 66 -23.48 6.53 -8.34
C SER A 66 -22.44 5.67 -7.62
N PHE A 67 -21.16 5.98 -7.76
CA PHE A 67 -20.10 5.29 -7.02
C PHE A 67 -20.33 5.34 -5.51
N GLN A 68 -20.57 6.54 -4.96
CA GLN A 68 -20.78 6.69 -3.52
C GLN A 68 -22.02 5.95 -3.04
N LYS A 69 -23.11 5.97 -3.82
CA LYS A 69 -24.34 5.23 -3.53
C LYS A 69 -24.13 3.72 -3.52
N ASN A 70 -23.32 3.19 -4.46
CA ASN A 70 -23.10 1.76 -4.62
C ASN A 70 -22.07 1.19 -3.62
N PHE A 71 -21.04 1.96 -3.25
CA PHE A 71 -19.94 1.47 -2.42
C PHE A 71 -19.93 2.05 -1.00
N GLY A 72 -20.70 3.08 -0.70
CA GLY A 72 -20.82 3.65 0.65
C GLY A 72 -19.64 4.52 1.08
N TYR A 73 -18.77 4.93 0.15
CA TYR A 73 -17.69 5.88 0.41
C TYR A 73 -17.37 6.71 -0.84
N SER A 74 -16.79 7.89 -0.62
CA SER A 74 -16.29 8.72 -1.73
C SER A 74 -15.04 8.10 -2.36
N GLN A 75 -15.03 8.00 -3.68
CA GLN A 75 -13.90 7.56 -4.50
C GLN A 75 -12.56 8.18 -4.06
N GLY A 76 -12.58 9.47 -3.70
CA GLY A 76 -11.37 10.20 -3.29
C GLY A 76 -10.66 9.59 -2.07
N ARG A 77 -11.35 8.82 -1.22
CA ARG A 77 -10.73 8.16 -0.06
C ARG A 77 -9.71 7.09 -0.44
N LEU A 78 -9.80 6.53 -1.65
CA LEU A 78 -8.87 5.50 -2.13
C LEU A 78 -7.45 6.03 -2.36
N ILE A 79 -7.28 7.35 -2.46
CA ILE A 79 -5.94 7.96 -2.61
C ILE A 79 -5.08 7.78 -1.36
N VAL A 80 -5.70 7.70 -0.17
CA VAL A 80 -5.01 7.64 1.12
C VAL A 80 -4.10 6.41 1.24
N PRO A 81 -4.60 5.17 1.08
CA PRO A 81 -3.75 3.99 1.14
C PRO A 81 -2.69 3.96 0.02
N PHE A 82 -2.98 4.53 -1.15
CA PHE A 82 -2.03 4.62 -2.25
C PHE A 82 -0.84 5.54 -1.92
N VAL A 83 -1.11 6.76 -1.46
CA VAL A 83 -0.06 7.73 -1.09
C VAL A 83 0.79 7.19 0.07
N LEU A 84 0.15 6.59 1.09
CA LEU A 84 0.86 5.94 2.19
C LEU A 84 1.79 4.83 1.68
N GLY A 85 1.27 3.93 0.85
CA GLY A 85 2.09 2.89 0.23
C GLY A 85 3.26 3.46 -0.56
N ALA A 86 3.02 4.46 -1.41
CA ALA A 86 4.04 5.08 -2.25
C ALA A 86 5.17 5.70 -1.41
N ILE A 87 4.84 6.44 -0.35
CA ILE A 87 5.83 7.01 0.57
C ILE A 87 6.67 5.90 1.21
N LEU A 88 6.01 4.85 1.74
CA LEU A 88 6.72 3.73 2.36
C LEU A 88 7.61 3.00 1.35
N THR A 89 7.15 2.83 0.12
CA THR A 89 7.94 2.19 -0.94
C THR A 89 9.19 2.99 -1.27
N ILE A 90 9.07 4.31 -1.47
CA ILE A 90 10.23 5.17 -1.75
C ILE A 90 11.27 5.06 -0.62
N ILE A 91 10.81 5.14 0.63
CA ILE A 91 11.68 5.06 1.81
C ILE A 91 12.39 3.70 1.89
N ASN A 92 11.65 2.59 1.78
CA ASN A 92 12.22 1.25 1.94
C ASN A 92 13.15 0.87 0.78
N VAL A 93 12.76 1.20 -0.46
CA VAL A 93 13.59 1.01 -1.64
C VAL A 93 14.90 1.80 -1.50
N TYR A 94 14.84 3.07 -1.07
CA TYR A 94 16.05 3.87 -0.82
C TYR A 94 17.00 3.20 0.19
N TYR A 95 16.47 2.72 1.32
CA TYR A 95 17.28 2.03 2.33
C TYR A 95 17.84 0.69 1.85
N LEU A 96 17.06 -0.06 1.06
CA LEU A 96 17.48 -1.32 0.48
C LEU A 96 18.63 -1.12 -0.52
N PHE A 97 18.52 -0.14 -1.44
CA PHE A 97 19.60 0.18 -2.39
C PHE A 97 20.86 0.71 -1.69
N ARG A 98 20.71 1.55 -0.66
CA ARG A 98 21.87 2.04 0.12
C ARG A 98 22.58 0.90 0.85
N GLN A 99 21.88 -0.16 1.20
CA GLN A 99 22.48 -1.34 1.83
C GLN A 99 23.30 -2.17 0.86
N PHE A 100 22.76 -2.43 -0.34
CA PHE A 100 23.49 -3.20 -1.35
C PHE A 100 24.79 -2.51 -1.76
N ARG A 101 24.77 -1.19 -1.97
CA ARG A 101 25.98 -0.39 -2.28
C ARG A 101 27.08 -0.36 -1.20
N LYS A 102 26.79 -0.76 0.04
CA LYS A 102 27.80 -0.80 1.12
C LYS A 102 28.49 -2.18 1.22
N LYS A 103 28.00 -3.17 0.48
CA LYS A 103 28.53 -4.53 0.46
C LYS A 103 29.44 -4.80 -0.74
N GLU A 104 29.36 -3.94 -1.75
CA GLU A 104 30.38 -3.78 -2.81
C GLU A 104 31.52 -2.89 -2.29
#